data_AF-A0A1Q7VBS8-F1
#
_entry.id   AF-A0A1Q7VBS8-F1
#
_cell.length_a   1.000
_cell.length_b   1.000
_cell.length_c   1.000
_cell.angle_alpha   90.00
_cell.angle_beta   90.00
_cell.angle_gamma   90.00
#
_symmetry.space_group_name_H-M   'P 1'
#
loop_
_entity.id
_entity.type
_entity.pdbx_description
1 polymer ?
#
loop_
_entity_poly.entity_id
_entity_poly.type
_entity_poly.pdbx_seq_one_letter_code
_entity_poly.pdbx_strand_id
1 'polypeptide(L)' 'MAVAAIFVLRRRADYRPTFRVPGYPVVPAIFIVATILLLGNALLDPSSRLATLAVLGVILFGIPVFFITRTRRAANNI' A
#
# COMPACT_ATOMS: atom_id res chain seq x y z
N MET A 1 -1.63 2.91 -0.21
CA MET A 1 -1.23 3.09 -1.63
C MET A 1 -1.87 2.06 -2.58
N ALA A 2 -3.13 1.67 -2.37
CA ALA A 2 -3.83 0.80 -3.34
C ALA A 2 -4.09 1.53 -4.68
N VAL A 3 -4.26 2.86 -4.63
CA VAL A 3 -4.46 3.70 -5.82
C VAL A 3 -3.23 3.69 -6.75
N ALA A 4 -2.03 3.66 -6.19
CA ALA A 4 -0.80 3.53 -6.98
C ALA A 4 -0.74 2.20 -7.75
N ALA A 5 -1.24 1.12 -7.15
CA ALA A 5 -1.31 -0.19 -7.80
C ALA A 5 -2.20 -0.19 -9.05
N ILE A 6 -3.20 0.71 -9.14
CA ILE A 6 -4.07 0.85 -10.32
C ILE A 6 -3.26 1.33 -11.54
N PHE A 7 -2.26 2.19 -11.35
CA PHE A 7 -1.38 2.61 -12.45
C PHE A 7 -0.56 1.44 -13.00
N VAL A 8 -0.07 0.56 -12.13
CA VAL A 8 0.65 -0.66 -12.52
C VAL A 8 -0.29 -1.65 -13.21
N LEU A 9 -1.49 -1.83 -12.68
CA LEU A 9 -2.49 -2.75 -13.23
C LEU A 9 -2.98 -2.31 -14.62
N ARG A 10 -3.15 -0.99 -14.83
CA ARG A 10 -3.54 -0.41 -16.12
C ARG A 10 -2.46 -0.51 -17.20
N ARG A 11 -1.20 -0.79 -16.85
CA ARG A 11 -0.16 -1.09 -17.85
C ARG A 11 -0.28 -2.49 -18.44
N ARG A 12 -1.11 -3.39 -17.88
CA ARG A 12 -1.30 -4.74 -18.42
C ARG A 12 -2.27 -4.71 -19.61
N ALA A 13 -1.86 -5.32 -20.72
CA ALA A 13 -2.64 -5.34 -21.97
C ALA A 13 -4.01 -6.02 -21.83
N ASP A 14 -4.12 -7.04 -20.96
CA ASP A 14 -5.37 -7.76 -20.70
C ASP A 14 -6.31 -7.05 -19.71
N TYR A 15 -5.90 -5.91 -19.16
CA TYR A 15 -6.70 -5.21 -18.15
C TYR A 15 -7.80 -4.36 -18.79
N ARG A 16 -9.04 -4.87 -18.72
CA ARG A 16 -10.25 -4.17 -19.16
C ARG A 16 -11.07 -3.69 -17.95
N PRO A 17 -10.85 -2.47 -17.45
CA PRO A 17 -11.59 -1.97 -16.29
C PRO A 17 -13.05 -1.65 -16.65
N THR A 18 -13.99 -2.24 -15.91
CA THR A 18 -15.43 -1.95 -16.01
C THR A 18 -15.79 -0.52 -15.58
N PHE A 19 -14.98 0.06 -14.69
CA PHE A 19 -15.17 1.43 -14.18
C PHE A 19 -13.91 2.26 -14.34
N ARG A 20 -14.07 3.53 -14.77
CA ARG A 20 -12.98 4.51 -14.84
C ARG A 20 -13.37 5.72 -14.00
N VAL A 21 -12.45 6.12 -13.12
CA VAL A 21 -12.61 7.34 -12.33
C VAL A 21 -12.63 8.54 -13.29
N PRO A 22 -13.64 9.43 -13.21
CA PRO A 22 -13.66 10.65 -14.01
C PRO A 22 -12.46 11.53 -13.68
N GLY A 23 -11.79 12.10 -14.69
CA GLY A 23 -10.56 12.88 -14.50
C GLY A 23 -9.30 12.05 -14.26
N TYR A 24 -9.32 10.74 -14.56
CA TYR A 24 -8.10 9.92 -14.62
C TYR A 24 -7.15 10.44 -15.72
N PRO A 25 -5.83 10.54 -15.48
CA PRO A 25 -5.08 10.11 -14.29
C PRO A 25 -4.88 11.19 -13.20
N VAL A 26 -5.39 12.41 -13.38
CA VAL A 26 -5.10 13.58 -12.53
C VAL A 26 -5.62 13.40 -11.11
N VAL A 27 -6.88 12.99 -10.95
CA VAL A 27 -7.52 12.79 -9.63
C VAL A 27 -6.75 11.78 -8.77
N PRO A 28 -6.44 10.56 -9.25
CA PRO A 28 -5.63 9.62 -8.49
C PRO A 28 -4.21 10.12 -8.17
N ALA A 29 -3.59 10.90 -9.06
CA ALA A 29 -2.25 11.42 -8.83
C ALA A 29 -2.24 12.44 -7.68
N ILE A 30 -3.20 13.36 -7.64
CA ILE A 30 -3.34 14.34 -6.55
C ILE A 30 -3.54 13.63 -5.21
N PHE A 31 -4.37 12.58 -5.17
CA PHE A 31 -4.58 11.80 -3.96
C PHE A 31 -3.28 11.16 -3.44
N ILE A 32 -2.46 10.60 -4.34
CA ILE A 32 -1.16 10.02 -3.97
C ILE A 32 -0.24 11.09 -3.39
N VAL A 33 -0.14 12.24 -4.05
CA VAL A 33 0.69 13.37 -3.58
C VAL A 33 0.23 13.85 -2.20
N ALA A 34 -1.07 14.09 -2.01
CA ALA A 34 -1.62 14.51 -0.72
C ALA A 34 -1.34 13.50 0.40
N THR A 35 -1.46 12.20 0.10
CA THR A 35 -1.16 11.14 1.07
C THR A 35 0.33 11.09 1.43
N ILE A 36 1.22 11.29 0.46
CA ILE A 36 2.67 11.37 0.71
C ILE A 36 3.00 12.59 1.56
N LEU A 37 2.41 13.76 1.26
CA LEU A 37 2.61 14.98 2.04
C LEU A 37 2.13 14.80 3.48
N LEU A 38 0.97 14.19 3.69
CA LEU A 38 0.45 13.90 5.03
C LEU A 38 1.37 12.96 5.80
N LEU A 39 1.84 11.90 5.16
CA LEU A 39 2.76 10.95 5.77
C LEU A 39 4.12 11.61 6.10
N GLY A 40 4.65 12.43 5.19
CA GLY A 40 5.86 13.20 5.41
C GLY A 40 5.70 14.17 6.59
N ASN A 41 4.57 14.85 6.68
CA ASN A 41 4.26 15.73 7.80
C ASN A 41 4.20 14.96 9.12
N ALA A 42 3.53 13.80 9.16
CA ALA A 42 3.43 12.96 10.37
C ALA A 42 4.78 12.40 10.86
N LEU A 43 5.76 12.25 9.96
CA LEU A 43 7.13 11.81 10.28
C LEU A 43 8.01 12.96 10.82
N LEU A 44 7.77 14.18 10.35
CA LEU A 44 8.47 15.39 10.78
C LEU A 44 7.91 15.92 12.10
N ASP A 45 6.62 15.75 12.35
CA ASP A 45 5.97 16.16 13.59
C ASP A 45 6.44 15.27 14.78
N PRO A 46 7.13 15.86 15.78
CA PRO A 46 7.72 15.11 16.89
C PRO A 46 6.70 14.33 17.72
N SER A 47 5.45 14.82 17.77
CA SER A 47 4.36 14.23 18.56
C SER A 47 3.85 12.90 17.96
N SER A 48 3.80 12.81 16.62
CA SER A 48 3.31 11.64 15.87
C SER A 48 4.41 10.69 15.40
N ARG A 49 5.69 11.06 15.57
CA ARG A 49 6.84 10.24 15.16
C ARG A 49 6.83 8.85 15.80
N LEU A 50 6.59 8.76 17.11
CA LEU A 50 6.55 7.46 17.82
C LEU A 50 5.40 6.58 17.35
N ALA A 51 4.20 7.16 17.16
CA ALA A 51 3.04 6.44 16.65
C ALA A 51 3.28 5.93 15.22
N THR A 52 3.90 6.75 14.37
CA THR A 52 4.22 6.37 12.98
C THR A 52 5.26 5.25 12.94
N LEU A 53 6.31 5.33 13.77
CA LEU A 53 7.31 4.26 13.91
C LEU A 53 6.68 2.95 14.42
N ALA A 54 5.77 3.02 15.39
CA ALA A 54 5.06 1.84 15.89
C ALA A 54 4.22 1.18 14.78
N VAL A 55 3.49 1.97 13.99
CA VAL A 55 2.72 1.47 12.84
C VAL A 55 3.63 0.83 11.79
N LEU A 56 4.77 1.44 11.47
CA LEU A 56 5.77 0.86 10.57
C LEU A 56 6.33 -0.45 11.13
N GLY A 57 6.60 -0.52 12.43
CA GLY A 57 7.02 -1.73 13.13
C GLY A 57 6.00 -2.86 13.02
N VAL A 58 4.71 -2.56 13.22
CA VAL A 58 3.62 -3.55 13.06
C VAL A 58 3.51 -4.04 11.62
N ILE A 59 3.62 -3.15 10.63
CA ILE A 59 3.62 -3.53 9.21
C ILE A 59 4.81 -4.45 8.90
N LEU A 60 5.99 -4.10 9.41
CA LEU A 60 7.20 -4.91 9.23
C LEU A 60 7.06 -6.28 9.92
N PHE A 61 6.40 -6.34 11.08
CA PHE A 61 6.08 -7.59 11.78
C PHE A 61 5.15 -8.52 10.96
N GLY A 62 4.39 -7.98 10.01
CA GLY A 62 3.67 -8.78 9.02
C GLY A 62 4.58 -9.66 8.15
N ILE A 63 5.84 -9.25 7.92
CA ILE A 63 6.82 -10.02 7.13
C ILE A 63 7.19 -11.34 7.81
N PRO A 64 7.73 -11.37 9.05
CA PRO A 64 8.06 -12.63 9.71
C PRO A 64 6.82 -13.50 9.93
N VAL A 65 5.66 -12.91 10.25
CA VAL A 65 4.39 -13.65 10.35
C VAL A 65 4.04 -14.35 9.03
N PHE A 66 4.15 -13.65 7.90
CA PHE A 66 3.90 -14.24 6.57
C PHE A 66 4.83 -15.43 6.29
N PHE A 67 6.13 -15.32 6.62
CA PHE A 67 7.06 -16.44 6.43
C PHE A 67 6.70 -17.64 7.30
N ILE A 68 6.41 -17.44 8.58
CA ILE A 68 6.04 -18.53 9.50
C ILE A 68 4.75 -19.23 9.04
N THR A 69 3.75 -18.47 8.58
CA THR A 69 2.48 -19.04 8.09
C THR A 69 2.61 -19.69 6.71
N ARG A 70 3.45 -19.15 5.81
CA ARG A 70 3.67 -19.72 4.47
C ARG A 70 4.34 -21.09 4.55
N THR A 71 5.25 -21.30 5.50
CA THR A 71 5.86 -22.61 5.76
C THR A 71 4.84 -23.66 6.21
N ARG A 72 3.72 -23.25 6.84
CA ARG A 72 2.64 -24.17 7.25
C ARG A 72 1.64 -24.50 6.14
N ARG A 73 1.49 -23.66 5.11
CA ARG A 73 0.55 -23.90 3.99
C ARG A 73 1.10 -24.82 2.89
N ALA A 74 2.41 -25.06 2.86
CA ALA A 74 3.02 -26.04 1.96
C ALA A 74 2.95 -27.49 2.49
N ALA A 75 2.59 -27.69 3.76
CA ALA A 75 2.59 -29.01 4.41
C ALA A 75 1.19 -29.67 4.50
N ASN A 76 0.13 -29.06 3.95
CA ASN A 76 -1.25 -29.54 4.11
C ASN A 76 -1.98 -29.80 2.79
N ASN A 77 -1.23 -30.05 1.71
CA ASN A 77 -1.73 -30.53 0.41
C ASN A 77 -0.83 -31.66 -0.12
N ILE A 78 -0.60 -32.69 0.70
CA ILE A 78 -0.11 -34.00 0.27
C ILE A 78 -1.14 -35.04 0.70
#